data_AF-A0A7C5M591-F1
#
_entry.id   AF-A0A7C5M591-F1
#
_cell.length_a   1.000
_cell.length_b   1.000
_cell.length_c   1.000
_cell.angle_alpha   90.00
_cell.angle_beta   90.00
_cell.angle_gamma   90.00
#
_symmetry.space_group_name_H-M   'P 1'
#
loop_
_entity.id
_entity.type
_entity.pdbx_description
1 polymer ?
#
loop_
_entity_poly.entity_id
_entity_poly.type
_entity_poly.pdbx_seq_one_letter_code
_entity_poly.pdbx_strand_id
1 'polypeptide(L)'
;MKRIKNVAYLILFSIVFFWACKKDVDKEPPVIAISSPSEGAVVEGGLLQLNAVITDNTGLKSAEIRLISQPDGTTVFEKTEQLNGKQANILESIPLQVPDGGDFEVLLTAFDQSGNTTTEKRGFVAAATDRGTLDLVFRLHYDGQLLPTFEDITYPYPPFPFHISLISFFISNITITGNGTEEEILEIERIRLNENHDDPASAQQGTTLSITGINPGQYTGIRFGLGVPAGLNAKSPVDFPQGHPLFFSGEYWDSWDSYIFFKIEGKADTNNDGTKETNIALHAGSNDAFRVKEIPSVFSIEKQQTTTLEFIIEVKNIFENNGQVYDLIGTPQIHSLSQMDQAIELADNLAGAIQ
;
A
#
# COMPACT_ATOMS: atom_id res chain seq x y z
N MET A 1 -27.67 97.48 9.81
CA MET A 1 -27.56 96.59 8.62
C MET A 1 -26.55 95.48 8.91
N LYS A 2 -27.03 94.23 8.83
CA LYS A 2 -26.38 92.89 8.95
C LYS A 2 -25.15 92.72 9.87
N ARG A 3 -25.39 92.14 11.07
CA ARG A 3 -24.41 91.38 11.87
C ARG A 3 -24.61 89.89 11.60
N ILE A 4 -23.55 89.18 11.22
CA ILE A 4 -23.47 87.72 11.18
C ILE A 4 -22.89 87.26 12.53
N LYS A 5 -23.54 86.31 13.20
CA LYS A 5 -22.96 85.56 14.34
C LYS A 5 -23.09 84.07 14.03
N ASN A 6 -21.96 83.41 13.83
CA ASN A 6 -21.84 81.95 13.88
C ASN A 6 -21.79 81.52 15.35
N VAL A 7 -22.65 80.56 15.71
CA VAL A 7 -22.64 79.88 17.02
C VAL A 7 -22.06 78.49 16.77
N ALA A 8 -20.97 78.16 17.46
CA ALA A 8 -20.41 76.82 17.53
C ALA A 8 -20.98 76.10 18.76
N TYR A 9 -21.56 74.92 18.56
CA TYR A 9 -21.99 74.01 19.62
C TYR A 9 -20.83 73.05 19.96
N LEU A 10 -20.46 72.99 21.24
CA LEU A 10 -19.52 72.02 21.79
C LEU A 10 -20.32 70.81 22.31
N ILE A 11 -20.08 69.61 21.76
CA ILE A 11 -20.64 68.35 22.25
C ILE A 11 -19.56 67.65 23.08
N LEU A 12 -19.88 67.35 24.34
CA LEU A 12 -19.02 66.63 25.28
C LEU A 12 -19.13 65.11 25.03
N PHE A 13 -18.03 64.45 24.68
CA PHE A 13 -17.96 63.00 24.51
C PHE A 13 -17.52 62.35 25.83
N SER A 14 -18.40 61.55 26.44
CA SER A 14 -18.11 60.72 27.60
C SER A 14 -17.39 59.43 27.17
N ILE A 15 -16.14 59.28 27.60
CA ILE A 15 -15.30 58.09 27.34
C ILE A 15 -15.66 57.01 28.35
N VAL A 16 -16.23 55.90 27.87
CA VAL A 16 -16.39 54.65 28.62
C VAL A 16 -15.18 53.76 28.30
N PHE A 17 -14.29 53.56 29.27
CA PHE A 17 -13.19 52.61 29.16
C PHE A 17 -13.74 51.18 29.35
N PHE A 18 -13.85 50.42 28.26
CA PHE A 18 -13.97 48.97 28.33
C PHE A 18 -12.59 48.40 28.69
N TRP A 19 -12.46 47.91 29.92
CA TRP A 19 -11.31 47.12 30.34
C TRP A 19 -11.47 45.73 29.72
N ALA A 20 -10.94 45.55 28.51
CA ALA A 20 -10.76 44.22 27.94
C ALA A 20 -9.72 43.50 28.80
N CYS A 21 -10.14 42.48 29.57
CA CYS A 21 -9.21 41.49 30.12
C CYS A 21 -8.43 40.89 28.95
N LYS A 22 -7.17 41.31 28.77
CA LYS A 22 -6.20 40.50 28.04
C LYS A 22 -6.07 39.23 28.87
N LYS A 23 -6.71 38.14 28.43
CA LYS A 23 -6.35 36.81 28.89
C LYS A 23 -4.89 36.65 28.49
N ASP A 24 -4.00 36.57 29.46
CA ASP A 24 -2.58 36.35 29.17
C ASP A 24 -2.50 35.04 28.37
N VAL A 25 -2.16 35.18 27.10
CA VAL A 25 -1.94 34.04 26.20
C VAL A 25 -0.60 33.45 26.59
N ASP A 26 -0.58 32.15 26.82
CA ASP A 26 0.62 31.44 27.18
C ASP A 26 1.70 31.59 26.10
N LYS A 27 2.94 31.75 26.53
CA LYS A 27 4.12 31.91 25.66
C LYS A 27 5.22 30.91 25.98
N GLU A 28 5.06 30.11 27.03
CA GLU A 28 6.03 29.09 27.37
C GLU A 28 5.76 27.87 26.47
N PRO A 29 6.75 27.37 25.73
CA PRO A 29 6.57 26.19 24.92
C PRO A 29 6.62 24.91 25.77
N PRO A 30 6.03 23.80 25.29
CA PRO A 30 6.16 22.50 25.95
C PRO A 30 7.61 22.07 26.16
N VAL A 31 7.86 21.27 27.18
CA VAL A 31 9.16 20.61 27.42
C VAL A 31 9.02 19.13 27.13
N ILE A 32 9.97 18.58 26.37
CA ILE A 32 9.99 17.17 25.96
C ILE A 32 11.24 16.50 26.56
N ALA A 33 11.05 15.34 27.18
CA ALA A 33 12.13 14.52 27.70
C ALA A 33 12.02 13.10 27.11
N ILE A 34 12.79 12.83 26.06
CA ILE A 34 12.89 11.48 25.48
C ILE A 34 13.87 10.65 26.32
N SER A 35 13.36 9.52 26.82
CA SER A 35 14.09 8.54 27.64
C SER A 35 14.49 7.28 26.86
N SER A 36 13.82 7.00 25.73
CA SER A 36 14.18 5.94 24.79
C SER A 36 13.76 6.37 23.38
N PRO A 37 14.58 6.14 22.33
CA PRO A 37 15.94 5.62 22.42
C PRO A 37 16.88 6.61 23.13
N SER A 38 17.96 6.11 23.73
CA SER A 38 19.05 6.99 24.14
C SER A 38 19.78 7.52 22.90
N GLU A 39 20.41 8.69 23.00
CA GLU A 39 21.21 9.24 21.91
C GLU A 39 22.29 8.23 21.46
N GLY A 40 22.33 7.93 20.16
CA GLY A 40 23.25 6.97 19.56
C GLY A 40 22.97 5.51 19.91
N ALA A 41 21.79 5.18 20.43
CA ALA A 41 21.43 3.79 20.72
C ALA A 41 21.52 2.92 19.47
N VAL A 42 21.85 1.63 19.64
CA VAL A 42 21.68 0.62 18.61
C VAL A 42 20.37 -0.13 18.90
N VAL A 43 19.46 -0.12 17.93
CA VAL A 43 18.16 -0.80 18.02
C VAL A 43 18.20 -2.08 17.21
N GLU A 44 17.99 -3.21 17.88
CA GLU A 44 17.98 -4.55 17.29
C GLU A 44 16.55 -5.10 17.20
N GLY A 45 16.29 -6.00 16.25
CA GLY A 45 15.04 -6.78 16.21
C GLY A 45 13.84 -6.08 15.56
N GLY A 46 14.05 -4.99 14.81
CA GLY A 46 13.01 -4.40 13.96
C GLY A 46 11.90 -3.67 14.72
N LEU A 47 12.09 -3.32 16.00
CA LEU A 47 11.15 -2.52 16.78
C LEU A 47 11.87 -1.43 17.58
N LEU A 48 11.50 -0.17 17.34
CA LEU A 48 11.94 0.98 18.10
C LEU A 48 10.97 1.25 19.26
N GLN A 49 11.51 1.34 20.48
CA GLN A 49 10.76 1.79 21.65
C GLN A 49 10.98 3.28 21.88
N LEU A 50 9.93 4.08 21.68
CA LEU A 50 9.91 5.51 21.96
C LEU A 50 9.20 5.77 23.29
N ASN A 51 9.98 6.19 24.28
CA ASN A 51 9.47 6.59 25.59
C ASN A 51 9.80 8.05 25.85
N ALA A 52 8.79 8.91 25.99
CA ALA A 52 9.00 10.33 26.29
C ALA A 52 7.97 10.86 27.28
N VAL A 53 8.36 11.89 28.02
CA VAL A 53 7.47 12.70 28.85
C VAL A 53 7.40 14.09 28.27
N ILE A 54 6.18 14.60 28.08
CA ILE A 54 5.91 15.95 27.60
C ILE A 54 5.21 16.72 28.72
N THR A 55 5.65 17.93 29.02
CA THR A 55 5.04 18.81 30.03
C THR A 55 4.83 20.21 29.50
N ASP A 56 3.83 20.90 30.02
CA ASP A 56 3.54 22.30 29.71
C ASP A 56 2.95 23.00 30.94
N ASN A 57 3.14 24.32 31.05
CA ASN A 57 2.68 25.12 32.18
C ASN A 57 1.15 25.34 32.18
N THR A 58 0.49 25.38 31.02
CA THR A 58 -0.96 25.63 30.90
C THR A 58 -1.74 24.42 30.39
N GLY A 59 -1.29 23.80 29.30
CA GLY A 59 -1.94 22.62 28.73
C GLY A 59 -1.45 22.24 27.34
N LEU A 60 -1.29 20.93 27.13
CA LEU A 60 -0.91 20.30 25.87
C LEU A 60 -2.11 20.17 24.92
N LYS A 61 -1.81 20.08 23.63
CA LYS A 61 -2.79 19.86 22.55
C LYS A 61 -2.48 18.60 21.75
N SER A 62 -1.25 18.44 21.27
CA SER A 62 -0.88 17.28 20.45
C SER A 62 0.64 17.04 20.45
N ALA A 63 1.05 15.86 20.00
CA ALA A 63 2.42 15.56 19.63
C ALA A 63 2.47 14.88 18.26
N GLU A 64 3.50 15.20 17.49
CA GLU A 64 3.81 14.60 16.20
C GLU A 64 5.12 13.83 16.34
N ILE A 65 5.10 12.56 15.96
CA ILE A 65 6.23 11.64 15.98
C ILE A 65 6.60 11.38 14.54
N ARG A 66 7.86 11.63 14.18
CA ARG A 66 8.40 11.31 12.85
C ARG A 66 9.70 10.53 12.99
N LEU A 67 9.86 9.53 12.13
CA LEU A 67 11.11 8.80 11.98
C LEU A 67 11.71 9.14 10.63
N ILE A 68 12.95 9.62 10.62
CA ILE A 68 13.66 10.07 9.43
C ILE A 68 14.90 9.19 9.20
N SER A 69 14.99 8.62 8.01
CA SER A 69 16.20 7.99 7.49
C SER A 69 17.25 9.06 7.20
N GLN A 70 18.44 8.97 7.81
CA GLN A 70 19.51 9.97 7.60
C GLN A 70 20.21 9.90 6.24
N PRO A 71 20.38 8.72 5.59
CA PRO A 71 21.01 8.65 4.27
C PRO A 71 20.35 9.52 3.20
N ASP A 72 19.02 9.64 3.22
CA ASP A 72 18.22 10.27 2.17
C ASP A 72 17.22 11.32 2.68
N GLY A 73 17.03 11.43 4.01
CA GLY A 73 16.07 12.35 4.64
C GLY A 73 14.62 11.87 4.55
N THR A 74 14.37 10.64 4.11
CA THR A 74 13.00 10.12 3.91
C THR A 74 12.32 9.92 5.28
N THR A 75 11.08 10.39 5.40
CA THR A 75 10.23 10.09 6.57
C THR A 75 9.64 8.70 6.38
N VAL A 76 10.01 7.76 7.23
CA VAL A 76 9.60 6.34 7.15
C VAL A 76 8.50 5.96 8.13
N PHE A 77 8.21 6.84 9.09
CA PHE A 77 7.07 6.72 10.00
C PHE A 77 6.62 8.11 10.43
N GLU A 78 5.30 8.32 10.51
CA GLU A 78 4.69 9.53 11.04
C GLU A 78 3.41 9.20 11.80
N LYS A 79 3.23 9.80 12.97
CA LYS A 79 2.03 9.66 13.79
C LYS A 79 1.74 10.96 14.53
N THR A 80 0.48 11.36 14.58
CA THR A 80 0.02 12.46 15.44
C THR A 80 -0.84 11.91 16.58
N GLU A 81 -0.54 12.32 17.80
CA GLU A 81 -1.30 12.00 19.01
C GLU A 81 -1.97 13.24 19.57
N GLN A 82 -3.26 13.13 19.91
CA GLN A 82 -3.96 14.19 20.63
C GLN A 82 -3.63 14.08 22.11
N LEU A 83 -3.18 15.19 22.69
CA LEU A 83 -2.77 15.28 24.10
C LEU A 83 -3.74 16.18 24.87
N ASN A 84 -3.76 15.99 26.19
CA ASN A 84 -4.54 16.81 27.09
C ASN A 84 -3.82 16.95 28.44
N GLY A 85 -4.30 17.88 29.26
CA GLY A 85 -3.68 18.18 30.54
C GLY A 85 -2.31 18.86 30.40
N LYS A 86 -1.56 18.93 31.50
CA LYS A 86 -0.25 19.60 31.58
C LYS A 86 0.94 18.65 31.41
N GLN A 87 0.67 17.36 31.36
CA GLN A 87 1.70 16.33 31.21
C GLN A 87 1.11 15.14 30.45
N ALA A 88 1.89 14.57 29.55
CA ALA A 88 1.58 13.34 28.82
C ALA A 88 2.80 12.43 28.73
N ASN A 89 2.57 11.13 28.65
CA ASN A 89 3.61 10.13 28.36
C ASN A 89 3.37 9.60 26.95
N ILE A 90 4.43 9.51 26.16
CA ILE A 90 4.46 8.82 24.87
C ILE A 90 5.13 7.47 25.11
N LEU A 91 4.44 6.38 24.79
CA LEU A 91 4.90 5.00 24.95
C LEU A 91 4.59 4.23 23.67
N GLU A 92 5.48 4.35 22.69
CA GLU A 92 5.25 3.86 21.33
C GLU A 92 6.22 2.75 20.94
N SER A 93 5.69 1.70 20.33
CA SER A 93 6.46 0.62 19.69
C SER A 93 6.34 0.76 18.19
N ILE A 94 7.40 1.23 17.54
CA ILE A 94 7.42 1.56 16.11
C ILE A 94 8.16 0.44 15.36
N PRO A 95 7.50 -0.32 14.47
CA PRO A 95 8.16 -1.29 13.60
C PRO A 95 9.19 -0.60 12.68
N LEU A 96 10.40 -1.16 12.64
CA LEU A 96 11.49 -0.75 11.76
C LEU A 96 11.70 -1.82 10.69
N GLN A 97 11.31 -1.53 9.46
CA GLN A 97 11.61 -2.36 8.29
C GLN A 97 12.90 -1.89 7.64
N VAL A 98 14.04 -2.29 8.21
CA VAL A 98 15.39 -1.84 7.81
C VAL A 98 16.31 -3.03 7.60
N PRO A 99 16.15 -3.78 6.50
CA PRO A 99 16.93 -4.98 6.24
C PRO A 99 18.44 -4.71 6.31
N ASP A 100 18.90 -3.60 5.75
CA ASP A 100 20.31 -3.21 5.69
C ASP A 100 20.79 -2.42 6.92
N GLY A 101 19.89 -2.10 7.85
CA GLY A 101 20.14 -1.19 8.96
C GLY A 101 20.32 0.26 8.48
N GLY A 102 20.74 1.14 9.38
CA GLY A 102 21.07 2.52 9.01
C GLY A 102 20.97 3.50 10.18
N ASP A 103 21.35 4.75 9.90
CA ASP A 103 21.23 5.86 10.83
C ASP A 103 19.84 6.50 10.71
N PHE A 104 19.17 6.69 11.84
CA PHE A 104 17.83 7.25 11.92
C PHE A 104 17.75 8.36 12.97
N GLU A 105 16.77 9.26 12.79
CA GLU A 105 16.43 10.30 13.76
C GLU A 105 14.93 10.22 14.08
N VAL A 106 14.58 10.13 15.36
CA VAL A 106 13.21 10.41 15.83
C VAL A 106 13.07 11.91 16.06
N LEU A 107 12.06 12.52 15.44
CA LEU A 107 11.62 13.88 15.72
C LEU A 107 10.30 13.79 16.51
N LEU A 108 10.29 14.34 17.71
CA LEU A 108 9.09 14.49 18.51
C LEU A 108 8.77 15.96 18.65
N THR A 109 7.69 16.42 18.01
CA THR A 109 7.21 17.80 18.05
C THR A 109 5.96 17.88 18.92
N ALA A 110 6.02 18.61 20.03
CA ALA A 110 4.86 18.85 20.90
C ALA A 110 4.26 20.23 20.64
N PHE A 111 2.93 20.31 20.75
CA PHE A 111 2.13 21.51 20.58
C PHE A 111 1.28 21.75 21.83
N ASP A 112 1.29 22.97 22.35
CA ASP A 112 0.39 23.38 23.43
C ASP A 112 -0.96 23.91 22.88
N GLN A 113 -1.86 24.32 23.78
CA GLN A 113 -3.15 24.88 23.41
C GLN A 113 -3.09 26.33 22.88
N SER A 114 -1.99 27.04 23.15
CA SER A 114 -1.77 28.44 22.75
C SER A 114 -1.01 28.57 21.42
N GLY A 115 -0.55 27.46 20.85
CA GLY A 115 0.20 27.39 19.60
C GLY A 115 1.72 27.41 19.77
N ASN A 116 2.25 27.34 21.00
CA ASN A 116 3.68 27.18 21.23
C ASN A 116 4.11 25.74 20.95
N THR A 117 5.34 25.56 20.46
CA THR A 117 5.85 24.26 20.03
C THR A 117 7.28 24.03 20.47
N THR A 118 7.62 22.76 20.68
CA THR A 118 8.99 22.30 20.91
C THR A 118 9.22 21.05 20.07
N THR A 119 10.42 20.91 19.49
CA THR A 119 10.84 19.69 18.79
C THR A 119 12.10 19.18 19.43
N GLU A 120 12.08 17.92 19.85
CA GLU A 120 13.27 17.17 20.28
C GLU A 120 13.63 16.14 19.24
N LYS A 121 14.94 15.90 19.12
CA LYS A 121 15.53 14.97 18.16
C LYS A 121 16.33 13.91 18.88
N ARG A 122 16.25 12.66 18.46
CA ARG A 122 17.12 11.59 18.97
C ARG A 122 17.65 10.75 17.83
N GLY A 123 18.97 10.77 17.67
CA GLY A 123 19.68 9.91 16.74
C GLY A 123 19.83 8.51 17.29
N PHE A 124 19.65 7.50 16.45
CA PHE A 124 19.92 6.10 16.78
C PHE A 124 20.34 5.34 15.52
N VAL A 125 21.01 4.21 15.72
CA VAL A 125 21.38 3.27 14.67
C VAL A 125 20.39 2.12 14.71
N ALA A 126 19.66 1.88 13.64
CA ALA A 126 18.96 0.62 13.47
C ALA A 126 19.97 -0.42 12.98
N ALA A 127 20.17 -1.48 13.75
CA ALA A 127 21.04 -2.57 13.32
C ALA A 127 20.43 -3.24 12.09
N ALA A 128 21.28 -3.63 11.14
CA ALA A 128 20.87 -4.50 10.06
C ALA A 128 20.24 -5.75 10.66
N THR A 129 19.03 -6.06 10.21
CA THR A 129 18.40 -7.27 10.70
C THR A 129 19.17 -8.48 10.16
N ASP A 130 19.24 -9.56 10.92
CA ASP A 130 19.69 -10.85 10.42
C ASP A 130 18.69 -11.44 9.40
N ARG A 131 17.82 -10.65 8.77
CA ARG A 131 16.77 -11.11 7.87
C ARG A 131 17.19 -10.95 6.42
N GLY A 132 16.58 -11.73 5.53
CA GLY A 132 16.74 -11.59 4.09
C GLY A 132 15.51 -10.98 3.43
N THR A 133 15.61 -10.84 2.11
CA THR A 133 14.54 -10.38 1.23
C THR A 133 14.18 -11.50 0.26
N LEU A 134 12.89 -11.66 -0.02
CA LEU A 134 12.38 -12.54 -1.07
C LEU A 134 11.72 -11.69 -2.14
N ASP A 135 12.27 -11.74 -3.35
CA ASP A 135 11.66 -11.16 -4.54
C ASP A 135 10.82 -12.24 -5.24
N LEU A 136 9.55 -11.94 -5.48
CA LEU A 136 8.67 -12.71 -6.36
C LEU A 136 8.56 -11.97 -7.69
N VAL A 137 9.14 -12.54 -8.75
CA VAL A 137 9.21 -11.92 -10.08
C VAL A 137 8.22 -12.60 -11.01
N PHE A 138 7.22 -11.85 -11.48
CA PHE A 138 6.18 -12.33 -12.39
C PHE A 138 6.49 -11.90 -13.83
N ARG A 139 6.53 -12.86 -14.75
CA ARG A 139 6.68 -12.61 -16.19
C ARG A 139 5.50 -13.15 -16.97
N LEU A 140 5.13 -12.43 -18.02
CA LEU A 140 4.08 -12.86 -18.93
C LEU A 140 4.67 -13.64 -20.09
N HIS A 141 4.12 -14.82 -20.35
CA HIS A 141 4.37 -15.60 -21.56
C HIS A 141 3.07 -15.79 -22.35
N TYR A 142 3.21 -15.97 -23.66
CA TYR A 142 2.14 -16.41 -24.55
C TYR A 142 2.66 -17.52 -25.45
N ASP A 143 2.04 -18.70 -25.37
CA ASP A 143 2.44 -19.90 -26.13
C ASP A 143 3.93 -20.26 -25.91
N GLY A 144 4.40 -20.10 -24.66
CA GLY A 144 5.77 -20.37 -24.25
C GLY A 144 6.79 -19.28 -24.59
N GLN A 145 6.40 -18.20 -25.29
CA GLN A 145 7.27 -17.07 -25.60
C GLN A 145 7.03 -15.91 -24.64
N LEU A 146 8.08 -15.13 -24.34
CA LEU A 146 7.93 -13.89 -23.58
C LEU A 146 6.90 -13.00 -24.26
N LEU A 147 5.95 -12.51 -23.48
CA LEU A 147 4.91 -11.57 -23.93
C LEU A 147 5.23 -10.18 -23.35
N PRO A 148 5.81 -9.27 -24.14
CA PRO A 148 5.72 -7.85 -23.83
C PRO A 148 4.24 -7.48 -23.76
N THR A 149 3.84 -6.73 -22.73
CA THR A 149 2.48 -6.19 -22.72
C THR A 149 2.39 -5.25 -23.93
N PHE A 150 1.21 -5.13 -24.53
CA PHE A 150 0.90 -4.27 -25.68
C PHE A 150 1.23 -4.78 -27.09
N GLU A 151 1.75 -5.99 -27.29
CA GLU A 151 1.71 -6.63 -28.61
C GLU A 151 0.34 -7.27 -28.88
N ASP A 152 -0.07 -7.30 -30.15
CA ASP A 152 -1.27 -8.03 -30.57
C ASP A 152 -0.99 -9.54 -30.53
N ILE A 153 -1.78 -10.27 -29.75
CA ILE A 153 -1.81 -11.73 -29.75
C ILE A 153 -2.96 -12.26 -30.58
N THR A 154 -2.93 -13.54 -30.93
CA THR A 154 -4.06 -14.23 -31.57
C THR A 154 -4.81 -15.03 -30.53
N TYR A 155 -6.10 -14.75 -30.33
CA TYR A 155 -6.93 -15.49 -29.37
C TYR A 155 -6.98 -17.00 -29.71
N PRO A 156 -7.05 -17.92 -28.72
CA PRO A 156 -6.89 -19.35 -28.99
C PRO A 156 -7.95 -19.92 -29.93
N TYR A 157 -9.24 -19.63 -29.68
CA TYR A 157 -10.33 -20.09 -30.54
C TYR A 157 -11.65 -19.32 -30.29
N PRO A 158 -12.39 -18.94 -31.35
CA PRO A 158 -11.91 -18.82 -32.72
C PRO A 158 -10.74 -17.82 -32.79
N PRO A 159 -9.81 -17.96 -33.74
CA PRO A 159 -8.67 -17.06 -33.81
C PRO A 159 -9.10 -15.67 -34.28
N PHE A 160 -8.73 -14.66 -33.49
CA PHE A 160 -8.84 -13.25 -33.84
C PHE A 160 -7.75 -12.43 -33.15
N PRO A 161 -7.36 -11.26 -33.71
CA PRO A 161 -6.47 -10.32 -33.04
C PRO A 161 -7.03 -9.82 -31.71
N PHE A 162 -6.24 -9.94 -30.65
CA PHE A 162 -6.55 -9.48 -29.30
C PHE A 162 -5.37 -8.70 -28.72
N HIS A 163 -5.65 -7.51 -28.22
CA HIS A 163 -4.68 -6.65 -27.57
C HIS A 163 -5.02 -6.53 -26.09
N ILE A 164 -4.07 -6.89 -25.23
CA ILE A 164 -4.20 -6.77 -23.77
C ILE A 164 -3.58 -5.44 -23.33
N SER A 165 -4.35 -4.64 -22.61
CA SER A 165 -3.90 -3.36 -22.04
C SER A 165 -3.68 -3.40 -20.53
N LEU A 166 -4.26 -4.39 -19.83
CA LEU A 166 -4.08 -4.56 -18.39
C LEU A 166 -4.19 -6.04 -18.03
N ILE A 167 -3.26 -6.50 -17.20
CA ILE A 167 -3.42 -7.68 -16.35
C ILE A 167 -3.05 -7.27 -14.94
N SER A 168 -3.97 -7.45 -13.99
CA SER A 168 -3.71 -7.19 -12.57
C SER A 168 -4.47 -8.15 -11.68
N PHE A 169 -3.88 -8.52 -10.54
CA PHE A 169 -4.52 -9.36 -9.54
C PHE A 169 -4.09 -8.99 -8.12
N PHE A 170 -4.91 -9.34 -7.14
CA PHE A 170 -4.48 -9.40 -5.75
C PHE A 170 -3.79 -10.72 -5.47
N ILE A 171 -2.68 -10.68 -4.73
CA ILE A 171 -2.03 -11.83 -4.13
C ILE A 171 -2.07 -11.66 -2.61
N SER A 172 -2.43 -12.71 -1.88
CA SER A 172 -2.66 -12.63 -0.43
C SER A 172 -2.13 -13.84 0.32
N ASN A 173 -2.05 -13.73 1.65
CA ASN A 173 -1.61 -14.78 2.57
C ASN A 173 -0.35 -15.50 2.09
N ILE A 174 0.64 -14.76 1.59
CA ILE A 174 1.87 -15.32 1.06
C ILE A 174 2.58 -15.99 2.22
N THR A 175 2.66 -17.31 2.17
CA THR A 175 3.18 -18.17 3.21
C THR A 175 4.34 -18.98 2.64
N ILE A 176 5.45 -19.07 3.38
CA ILE A 176 6.57 -19.96 3.06
C ILE A 176 6.61 -21.12 4.05
N THR A 177 6.94 -22.31 3.55
CA THR A 177 7.00 -23.53 4.36
C THR A 177 8.44 -24.02 4.41
N GLY A 178 9.01 -24.11 5.61
CA GLY A 178 10.42 -24.46 5.82
C GLY A 178 10.76 -24.57 7.29
N ASN A 179 11.85 -25.25 7.63
CA ASN A 179 12.32 -25.40 9.02
C ASN A 179 11.28 -25.98 10.02
N GLY A 180 10.30 -26.74 9.53
CA GLY A 180 9.22 -27.30 10.36
C GLY A 180 8.11 -26.31 10.74
N THR A 181 8.07 -25.13 10.12
CA THR A 181 7.06 -24.09 10.33
C THR A 181 6.46 -23.60 9.02
N GLU A 182 5.26 -23.02 9.10
CA GLU A 182 4.70 -22.14 8.06
C GLU A 182 4.79 -20.71 8.59
N GLU A 183 5.31 -19.79 7.78
CA GLU A 183 5.44 -18.37 8.10
C GLU A 183 4.71 -17.55 7.02
N GLU A 184 3.68 -16.80 7.41
CA GLU A 184 3.07 -15.80 6.54
C GLU A 184 3.99 -14.57 6.49
N ILE A 185 4.45 -14.24 5.29
CA ILE A 185 5.42 -13.17 5.04
C ILE A 185 4.78 -11.92 4.42
N LEU A 186 3.55 -12.02 3.92
CA LEU A 186 2.77 -10.88 3.42
C LEU A 186 1.26 -11.17 3.43
N GLU A 187 0.46 -10.27 4.03
CA GLU A 187 -1.01 -10.42 4.10
C GLU A 187 -1.66 -10.22 2.73
N ILE A 188 -1.35 -9.12 2.03
CA ILE A 188 -1.92 -8.82 0.71
C ILE A 188 -1.11 -7.77 -0.06
N GLU A 189 -1.09 -7.90 -1.38
CA GLU A 189 -0.62 -6.87 -2.32
C GLU A 189 -1.41 -6.95 -3.64
N ARG A 190 -1.45 -5.85 -4.39
CA ARG A 190 -1.98 -5.76 -5.74
C ARG A 190 -0.85 -5.76 -6.77
N ILE A 191 -0.80 -6.77 -7.61
CA ILE A 191 0.15 -6.87 -8.72
C ILE A 191 -0.47 -6.28 -9.98
N ARG A 192 0.23 -5.33 -10.62
CA ARG A 192 -0.13 -4.77 -11.93
C ARG A 192 1.00 -5.02 -12.91
N LEU A 193 0.77 -5.94 -13.85
CA LEU A 193 1.86 -6.42 -14.71
C LEU A 193 2.20 -5.45 -15.84
N ASN A 194 1.25 -4.61 -16.24
CA ASN A 194 1.42 -3.65 -17.32
C ASN A 194 2.40 -2.51 -16.99
N GLU A 195 2.80 -2.32 -15.73
CA GLU A 195 3.73 -1.24 -15.34
C GLU A 195 5.21 -1.55 -15.65
N ASN A 196 5.56 -2.82 -15.92
CA ASN A 196 6.94 -3.26 -16.17
C ASN A 196 7.08 -4.16 -17.40
N HIS A 197 6.23 -4.00 -18.41
CA HIS A 197 6.24 -4.84 -19.61
C HIS A 197 6.00 -4.03 -20.90
N ASP A 198 6.27 -2.72 -20.88
CA ASP A 198 6.07 -1.79 -22.02
C ASP A 198 6.93 -2.13 -23.25
N ASP A 199 8.03 -2.86 -23.04
CA ASP A 199 8.98 -3.23 -24.07
C ASP A 199 9.64 -4.60 -23.76
N PRO A 200 10.32 -5.25 -24.71
CA PRO A 200 10.93 -6.56 -24.48
C PRO A 200 11.93 -6.61 -23.32
N ALA A 201 12.67 -5.54 -23.04
CA ALA A 201 13.65 -5.51 -21.96
C ALA A 201 12.98 -5.41 -20.59
N SER A 202 11.97 -4.55 -20.44
CA SER A 202 11.16 -4.48 -19.21
C SER A 202 10.37 -5.78 -19.01
N ALA A 203 9.78 -6.34 -20.06
CA ALA A 203 9.08 -7.63 -19.99
C ALA A 203 10.00 -8.78 -19.53
N GLN A 204 11.26 -8.78 -19.98
CA GLN A 204 12.26 -9.75 -19.54
C GLN A 204 12.64 -9.57 -18.05
N GLN A 205 12.57 -8.36 -17.51
CA GLN A 205 12.75 -8.12 -16.07
C GLN A 205 11.56 -8.64 -15.29
N GLY A 206 10.33 -8.39 -15.78
CA GLY A 206 9.09 -8.76 -15.14
C GLY A 206 8.65 -7.76 -14.07
N THR A 207 7.56 -8.09 -13.38
CA THR A 207 7.06 -7.32 -12.24
C THR A 207 7.50 -7.96 -10.94
N THR A 208 8.23 -7.21 -10.12
CA THR A 208 8.78 -7.72 -8.85
C THR A 208 7.95 -7.26 -7.65
N LEU A 209 7.57 -8.22 -6.80
CA LEU A 209 7.12 -7.98 -5.44
C LEU A 209 8.25 -8.32 -4.47
N SER A 210 8.80 -7.32 -3.79
CA SER A 210 9.88 -7.49 -2.80
C SER A 210 9.32 -7.58 -1.38
N ILE A 211 9.62 -8.67 -0.68
CA ILE A 211 9.18 -8.93 0.70
C ILE A 211 10.42 -8.99 1.59
N THR A 212 10.55 -8.05 2.52
CA THR A 212 11.71 -7.94 3.43
C THR A 212 11.40 -8.52 4.80
N GLY A 213 12.43 -8.73 5.64
CA GLY A 213 12.24 -9.12 7.04
C GLY A 213 12.08 -10.63 7.28
N ILE A 214 12.36 -11.45 6.27
CA ILE A 214 12.16 -12.91 6.32
C ILE A 214 13.31 -13.58 7.08
N ASN A 215 12.99 -14.55 7.95
CA ASN A 215 13.98 -15.35 8.67
C ASN A 215 14.93 -16.05 7.68
N PRO A 216 16.26 -16.03 7.89
CA PRO A 216 17.16 -16.88 7.15
C PRO A 216 16.86 -18.34 7.40
N GLY A 217 17.04 -19.16 6.38
CA GLY A 217 16.81 -20.59 6.48
C GLY A 217 16.50 -21.24 5.14
N GLN A 218 16.24 -22.54 5.20
CA GLN A 218 15.87 -23.35 4.04
C GLN A 218 14.35 -23.53 4.00
N TYR A 219 13.77 -23.18 2.87
CA TYR A 219 12.35 -23.30 2.59
C TYR A 219 12.12 -24.29 1.45
N THR A 220 10.95 -24.90 1.46
CA THR A 220 10.57 -26.04 0.60
C THR A 220 9.27 -25.81 -0.16
N GLY A 221 8.60 -24.69 0.08
CA GLY A 221 7.42 -24.31 -0.67
C GLY A 221 6.99 -22.89 -0.38
N ILE A 222 6.19 -22.37 -1.31
CA ILE A 222 5.47 -21.12 -1.18
C ILE A 222 3.99 -21.39 -1.47
N ARG A 223 3.11 -20.79 -0.67
CA ARG A 223 1.65 -20.81 -0.82
C ARG A 223 1.16 -19.38 -0.86
N PHE A 224 0.21 -19.08 -1.73
CA PHE A 224 -0.45 -17.77 -1.75
C PHE A 224 -1.90 -17.90 -2.25
N GLY A 225 -2.72 -16.96 -1.81
CA GLY A 225 -4.04 -16.70 -2.34
C GLY A 225 -3.97 -15.84 -3.60
N LEU A 226 -4.78 -16.16 -4.59
CA LEU A 226 -5.10 -15.32 -5.76
C LEU A 226 -6.47 -14.70 -5.50
N GLY A 227 -6.47 -13.41 -5.21
CA GLY A 227 -7.63 -12.63 -4.78
C GLY A 227 -7.56 -12.14 -3.33
N VAL A 228 -8.67 -11.59 -2.85
CA VAL A 228 -8.79 -11.00 -1.51
C VAL A 228 -9.43 -12.02 -0.55
N PRO A 229 -8.79 -12.35 0.60
CA PRO A 229 -9.38 -13.26 1.58
C PRO A 229 -10.74 -12.78 2.08
N ALA A 230 -11.68 -13.68 2.35
CA ALA A 230 -13.08 -13.33 2.65
C ALA A 230 -13.24 -12.31 3.81
N GLY A 231 -12.39 -12.39 4.84
CA GLY A 231 -12.41 -11.44 5.95
C GLY A 231 -11.99 -10.01 5.57
N LEU A 232 -11.07 -9.87 4.60
CA LEU A 232 -10.69 -8.58 4.02
C LEU A 232 -11.70 -8.12 2.97
N ASN A 233 -12.24 -9.05 2.17
CA ASN A 233 -13.22 -8.76 1.13
C ASN A 233 -14.56 -8.25 1.68
N ALA A 234 -14.89 -8.58 2.93
CA ALA A 234 -16.07 -8.07 3.64
C ALA A 234 -15.93 -6.60 4.11
N LYS A 235 -14.77 -5.98 3.92
CA LYS A 235 -14.51 -4.56 4.20
C LYS A 235 -14.58 -3.76 2.91
N SER A 236 -14.68 -2.44 3.06
CA SER A 236 -14.70 -1.49 1.95
C SER A 236 -13.38 -0.69 1.88
N PRO A 237 -13.08 -0.03 0.75
CA PRO A 237 -11.84 0.75 0.60
C PRO A 237 -11.64 1.83 1.66
N VAL A 238 -12.72 2.41 2.19
CA VAL A 238 -12.66 3.44 3.24
C VAL A 238 -12.23 2.91 4.61
N ASP A 239 -12.26 1.59 4.80
CA ASP A 239 -11.82 0.93 6.04
C ASP A 239 -10.29 0.76 6.10
N PHE A 240 -9.58 1.10 5.02
CA PHE A 240 -8.14 0.97 4.92
C PHE A 240 -7.45 2.35 4.84
N PRO A 241 -6.25 2.51 5.40
CA PRO A 241 -5.50 3.76 5.27
C PRO A 241 -4.99 3.95 3.84
N GLN A 242 -4.73 5.21 3.48
CA GLN A 242 -4.07 5.54 2.21
C GLN A 242 -2.73 4.80 2.08
N GLY A 243 -2.49 4.19 0.93
CA GLY A 243 -1.29 3.38 0.66
C GLY A 243 -1.49 1.89 0.89
N HIS A 244 -2.55 1.47 1.60
CA HIS A 244 -2.90 0.05 1.69
C HIS A 244 -3.40 -0.48 0.33
N PRO A 245 -3.05 -1.72 -0.09
CA PRO A 245 -3.46 -2.27 -1.39
C PRO A 245 -4.98 -2.29 -1.63
N LEU A 246 -5.77 -2.38 -0.55
CA LEU A 246 -7.24 -2.39 -0.58
C LEU A 246 -7.90 -1.00 -0.48
N PHE A 247 -7.12 0.09 -0.42
CA PHE A 247 -7.65 1.47 -0.38
C PHE A 247 -8.18 1.95 -1.75
N PHE A 248 -7.78 1.31 -2.85
CA PHE A 248 -8.12 1.77 -4.20
C PHE A 248 -9.58 1.44 -4.56
N SER A 249 -10.44 2.46 -4.57
CA SER A 249 -11.86 2.30 -4.90
C SER A 249 -12.12 1.75 -6.30
N GLY A 250 -11.21 1.94 -7.25
CA GLY A 250 -11.29 1.35 -8.59
C GLY A 250 -11.19 -0.18 -8.63
N GLU A 251 -10.82 -0.81 -7.50
CA GLU A 251 -10.74 -2.26 -7.33
C GLU A 251 -11.93 -2.84 -6.55
N TYR A 252 -12.94 -2.04 -6.22
CA TYR A 252 -14.08 -2.48 -5.42
C TYR A 252 -15.41 -2.18 -6.13
N TRP A 253 -16.34 -3.13 -6.06
CA TRP A 253 -17.70 -2.96 -6.54
C TRP A 253 -18.69 -2.87 -5.39
N ASP A 254 -19.21 -1.68 -5.16
CA ASP A 254 -20.26 -1.44 -4.15
C ASP A 254 -21.50 -2.31 -4.39
N SER A 255 -21.83 -2.60 -5.66
CA SER A 255 -23.00 -3.42 -5.98
C SER A 255 -22.84 -4.92 -5.70
N TRP A 256 -21.60 -5.39 -5.48
CA TRP A 256 -21.28 -6.79 -5.21
C TRP A 256 -20.79 -7.00 -3.78
N ASP A 257 -20.61 -5.91 -3.02
CA ASP A 257 -19.89 -5.89 -1.75
C ASP A 257 -18.58 -6.72 -1.83
N SER A 258 -17.80 -6.46 -2.88
CA SER A 258 -16.60 -7.24 -3.17
C SER A 258 -15.55 -6.47 -3.95
N TYR A 259 -14.29 -6.77 -3.67
CA TYR A 259 -13.17 -6.44 -4.53
C TYR A 259 -13.19 -7.24 -5.83
N ILE A 260 -12.56 -6.66 -6.85
CA ILE A 260 -12.20 -7.31 -8.11
C ILE A 260 -10.84 -7.96 -7.89
N PHE A 261 -10.82 -9.27 -7.81
CA PHE A 261 -9.63 -10.05 -7.46
C PHE A 261 -8.64 -10.10 -8.62
N PHE A 262 -9.15 -10.09 -9.85
CA PHE A 262 -8.38 -10.19 -11.07
C PHE A 262 -9.02 -9.39 -12.21
N LYS A 263 -8.19 -8.72 -13.02
CA LYS A 263 -8.60 -7.96 -14.20
C LYS A 263 -7.78 -8.35 -15.41
N ILE A 264 -8.47 -8.56 -16.53
CA ILE A 264 -7.91 -8.44 -17.88
C ILE A 264 -8.71 -7.41 -18.65
N GLU A 265 -8.03 -6.42 -19.22
CA GLU A 265 -8.65 -5.41 -20.08
C GLU A 265 -7.93 -5.35 -21.43
N GLY A 266 -8.65 -4.93 -22.46
CA GLY A 266 -8.09 -4.88 -23.80
C GLY A 266 -9.10 -4.58 -24.90
N LYS A 267 -8.71 -4.84 -26.14
CA LYS A 267 -9.57 -4.76 -27.32
C LYS A 267 -9.36 -5.94 -28.25
N ALA A 268 -10.42 -6.42 -28.87
CA ALA A 268 -10.39 -7.55 -29.81
C ALA A 268 -11.11 -7.23 -31.14
N ASP A 269 -10.63 -7.85 -32.21
CA ASP A 269 -11.26 -7.89 -33.54
C ASP A 269 -12.08 -9.19 -33.67
N THR A 270 -13.15 -9.30 -32.89
CA THR A 270 -13.91 -10.57 -32.78
C THR A 270 -14.63 -10.98 -34.07
N ASN A 271 -14.73 -10.07 -35.06
CA ASN A 271 -15.36 -10.32 -36.36
C ASN A 271 -14.32 -10.52 -37.50
N ASN A 272 -13.02 -10.33 -37.22
CA ASN A 272 -11.90 -10.38 -38.17
C ASN A 272 -12.04 -9.41 -39.35
N ASP A 273 -12.55 -8.20 -39.14
CA ASP A 273 -12.68 -7.16 -40.17
C ASP A 273 -11.45 -6.24 -40.28
N GLY A 274 -10.46 -6.43 -39.40
CA GLY A 274 -9.24 -5.64 -39.32
C GLY A 274 -9.31 -4.48 -38.31
N THR A 275 -10.44 -4.31 -37.60
CA THR A 275 -10.64 -3.30 -36.57
C THR A 275 -10.81 -3.97 -35.20
N LYS A 276 -10.22 -3.41 -34.13
CA LYS A 276 -10.43 -3.90 -32.76
C LYS A 276 -11.48 -3.04 -32.05
N GLU A 277 -12.76 -3.29 -32.31
CA GLU A 277 -13.89 -2.55 -31.70
C GLU A 277 -14.47 -3.19 -30.43
N THR A 278 -14.24 -4.48 -30.19
CA THR A 278 -14.78 -5.16 -29.01
C THR A 278 -13.93 -4.83 -27.79
N ASN A 279 -14.49 -4.05 -26.85
CA ASN A 279 -13.82 -3.73 -25.59
C ASN A 279 -13.90 -4.93 -24.64
N ILE A 280 -12.75 -5.32 -24.10
CA ILE A 280 -12.63 -6.42 -23.13
C ILE A 280 -12.44 -5.84 -21.74
N ALA A 281 -13.24 -6.32 -20.78
CA ALA A 281 -13.17 -5.95 -19.37
C ALA A 281 -13.59 -7.14 -18.51
N LEU A 282 -12.68 -8.12 -18.40
CA LEU A 282 -12.89 -9.33 -17.61
C LEU A 282 -12.45 -9.06 -16.19
N HIS A 283 -13.42 -8.81 -15.33
CA HIS A 283 -13.22 -8.47 -13.93
C HIS A 283 -13.77 -9.61 -13.08
N ALA A 284 -12.90 -10.43 -12.50
CA ALA A 284 -13.29 -11.56 -11.67
C ALA A 284 -13.15 -11.18 -10.19
N GLY A 285 -14.22 -11.35 -9.42
CA GLY A 285 -14.29 -11.02 -7.99
C GLY A 285 -15.34 -11.86 -7.28
N SER A 286 -15.60 -11.54 -6.01
CA SER A 286 -16.32 -12.35 -5.01
C SER A 286 -15.47 -13.44 -4.37
N ASN A 287 -15.91 -13.91 -3.20
CA ASN A 287 -15.23 -14.98 -2.47
C ASN A 287 -15.15 -16.29 -3.28
N ASP A 288 -16.11 -16.54 -4.19
CA ASP A 288 -16.13 -17.75 -5.03
C ASP A 288 -15.02 -17.73 -6.10
N ALA A 289 -14.46 -16.56 -6.41
CA ALA A 289 -13.32 -16.41 -7.31
C ALA A 289 -11.96 -16.53 -6.61
N PHE A 290 -11.91 -16.69 -5.28
CA PHE A 290 -10.65 -16.88 -4.57
C PHE A 290 -10.01 -18.23 -4.91
N ARG A 291 -8.71 -18.25 -5.19
CA ARG A 291 -7.94 -19.49 -5.38
C ARG A 291 -6.72 -19.53 -4.49
N VAL A 292 -6.27 -20.72 -4.14
CA VAL A 292 -4.99 -20.94 -3.44
C VAL A 292 -4.05 -21.66 -4.39
N LYS A 293 -2.82 -21.16 -4.49
CA LYS A 293 -1.74 -21.78 -5.24
C LYS A 293 -0.66 -22.21 -4.26
N GLU A 294 -0.25 -23.47 -4.37
CA GLU A 294 0.87 -24.04 -3.63
C GLU A 294 1.92 -24.51 -4.64
N ILE A 295 3.15 -24.03 -4.49
CA ILE A 295 4.27 -24.35 -5.36
C ILE A 295 5.39 -24.92 -4.49
N PRO A 296 5.65 -26.24 -4.55
CA PRO A 296 6.84 -26.83 -3.98
C PRO A 296 8.08 -26.23 -4.64
N SER A 297 8.94 -25.59 -3.84
CA SER A 297 10.15 -24.92 -4.34
C SER A 297 11.18 -24.89 -3.23
N VAL A 298 12.40 -25.32 -3.53
CA VAL A 298 13.51 -25.32 -2.56
C VAL A 298 14.35 -24.06 -2.77
N PHE A 299 14.41 -23.21 -1.75
CA PHE A 299 15.16 -21.97 -1.78
C PHE A 299 15.70 -21.62 -0.38
N SER A 300 16.80 -20.86 -0.33
CA SER A 300 17.36 -20.35 0.91
C SER A 300 17.17 -18.85 1.01
N ILE A 301 16.80 -18.38 2.20
CA ILE A 301 16.90 -16.96 2.54
C ILE A 301 18.20 -16.79 3.31
N GLU A 302 19.07 -15.91 2.83
CA GLU A 302 20.34 -15.58 3.48
C GLU A 302 20.26 -14.19 4.13
N LYS A 303 21.04 -13.98 5.18
CA LYS A 303 21.08 -12.71 5.91
C LYS A 303 21.47 -11.56 4.97
N GLN A 304 20.67 -10.50 4.93
CA GLN A 304 20.93 -9.27 4.16
C GLN A 304 21.16 -9.54 2.66
N GLN A 305 20.60 -10.62 2.13
CA GLN A 305 20.61 -10.92 0.71
C GLN A 305 19.19 -11.03 0.19
N THR A 306 19.06 -10.78 -1.11
CA THR A 306 17.83 -11.01 -1.85
C THR A 306 17.88 -12.38 -2.51
N THR A 307 16.88 -13.19 -2.20
CA THR A 307 16.57 -14.43 -2.90
C THR A 307 15.45 -14.15 -3.88
N THR A 308 15.54 -14.66 -5.10
CA THR A 308 14.53 -14.44 -6.14
C THR A 308 13.82 -15.75 -6.47
N LEU A 309 12.50 -15.73 -6.48
CA LEU A 309 11.65 -16.75 -7.08
C LEU A 309 10.98 -16.15 -8.31
N GLU A 310 11.07 -16.86 -9.42
CA GLU A 310 10.51 -16.43 -10.69
C GLU A 310 9.26 -17.24 -11.02
N PHE A 311 8.20 -16.55 -11.42
CA PHE A 311 6.92 -17.13 -11.81
C PHE A 311 6.62 -16.73 -13.25
N ILE A 312 6.23 -17.72 -14.05
CA ILE A 312 5.75 -17.48 -15.41
C ILE A 312 4.23 -17.58 -15.39
N ILE A 313 3.56 -16.56 -15.92
CA ILE A 313 2.13 -16.57 -16.19
C ILE A 313 1.94 -16.82 -17.68
N GLU A 314 1.53 -18.04 -18.02
CA GLU A 314 1.18 -18.40 -19.40
C GLU A 314 -0.20 -17.84 -19.73
N VAL A 315 -0.24 -16.65 -20.32
CA VAL A 315 -1.46 -15.86 -20.58
C VAL A 315 -2.44 -16.62 -21.47
N LYS A 316 -1.95 -17.43 -22.42
CA LYS A 316 -2.81 -18.29 -23.23
C LYS A 316 -3.64 -19.23 -22.35
N ASN A 317 -3.05 -19.76 -21.27
CA ASN A 317 -3.71 -20.70 -20.37
C ASN A 317 -4.80 -20.05 -19.51
N ILE A 318 -4.85 -18.72 -19.42
CA ILE A 318 -5.96 -18.00 -18.78
C ILE A 318 -7.24 -18.11 -19.63
N PHE A 319 -7.09 -18.14 -20.96
CA PHE A 319 -8.19 -18.22 -21.92
C PHE A 319 -8.44 -19.63 -22.45
N GLU A 320 -7.48 -20.54 -22.31
CA GLU A 320 -7.57 -21.92 -22.76
C GLU A 320 -7.03 -22.86 -21.67
N ASN A 321 -7.89 -23.64 -21.03
CA ASN A 321 -7.47 -24.57 -19.99
C ASN A 321 -8.16 -25.92 -20.16
N ASN A 322 -7.39 -27.01 -20.06
CA ASN A 322 -7.87 -28.38 -20.25
C ASN A 322 -8.69 -28.58 -21.54
N GLY A 323 -8.32 -27.88 -22.62
CA GLY A 323 -9.00 -27.94 -23.92
C GLY A 323 -10.36 -27.23 -23.97
N GLN A 324 -10.74 -26.48 -22.93
CA GLN A 324 -11.86 -25.53 -22.95
C GLN A 324 -11.31 -24.13 -23.21
N VAL A 325 -11.99 -23.37 -24.07
CA VAL A 325 -11.64 -21.98 -24.38
C VAL A 325 -12.73 -21.07 -23.86
N TYR A 326 -12.34 -20.03 -23.12
CA TYR A 326 -13.25 -19.02 -22.59
C TYR A 326 -13.99 -18.32 -23.75
N ASP A 327 -15.32 -18.21 -23.66
CA ASP A 327 -16.14 -17.56 -24.68
C ASP A 327 -16.07 -16.02 -24.59
N LEU A 328 -14.98 -15.47 -25.12
CA LEU A 328 -14.76 -14.02 -25.12
C LEU A 328 -15.76 -13.27 -26.02
N ILE A 329 -16.31 -13.92 -27.06
CA ILE A 329 -17.26 -13.27 -27.97
C ILE A 329 -18.62 -13.13 -27.28
N GLY A 330 -19.09 -14.19 -26.61
CA GLY A 330 -20.33 -14.16 -25.85
C GLY A 330 -20.22 -13.36 -24.56
N THR A 331 -19.05 -13.38 -23.92
CA THR A 331 -18.81 -12.71 -22.62
C THR A 331 -17.51 -11.89 -22.61
N PRO A 332 -17.46 -10.76 -23.35
CA PRO A 332 -16.28 -9.89 -23.40
C PRO A 332 -16.10 -9.05 -22.12
N GLN A 333 -17.13 -8.99 -21.27
CA GLN A 333 -17.14 -8.20 -20.05
C GLN A 333 -17.80 -8.99 -18.91
N ILE A 334 -17.23 -8.93 -17.72
CA ILE A 334 -17.80 -9.51 -16.50
C ILE A 334 -18.13 -8.35 -15.55
N HIS A 335 -19.38 -7.89 -15.58
CA HIS A 335 -19.87 -6.75 -14.78
C HIS A 335 -21.21 -7.04 -14.09
N SER A 336 -21.66 -8.30 -14.13
CA SER A 336 -22.84 -8.77 -13.39
C SER A 336 -22.56 -10.05 -12.61
N LEU A 337 -23.16 -10.20 -11.42
CA LEU A 337 -23.13 -11.44 -10.64
C LEU A 337 -23.75 -12.63 -11.39
N SER A 338 -24.59 -12.38 -12.41
CA SER A 338 -25.09 -13.45 -13.29
C SER A 338 -24.00 -14.12 -14.13
N GLN A 339 -22.80 -13.55 -14.16
CA GLN A 339 -21.63 -14.05 -14.90
C GLN A 339 -20.61 -14.69 -13.96
N MET A 340 -21.04 -15.14 -12.77
CA MET A 340 -20.14 -15.70 -11.77
C MET A 340 -19.42 -16.95 -12.26
N ASP A 341 -20.09 -17.80 -13.04
CA ASP A 341 -19.46 -18.99 -13.61
C ASP A 341 -18.25 -18.62 -14.50
N GLN A 342 -18.33 -17.53 -15.26
CA GLN A 342 -17.22 -17.00 -16.07
C GLN A 342 -16.11 -16.41 -15.22
N ALA A 343 -16.45 -15.75 -14.10
CA ALA A 343 -15.45 -15.25 -13.15
C ALA A 343 -14.68 -16.40 -12.48
N ILE A 344 -15.40 -17.46 -12.08
CA ILE A 344 -14.85 -18.70 -11.51
C ILE A 344 -13.93 -19.38 -12.53
N GLU A 345 -14.37 -19.54 -13.78
CA GLU A 345 -13.57 -20.12 -14.86
C GLU A 345 -12.24 -19.39 -15.04
N LEU A 346 -12.26 -18.06 -15.14
CA LEU A 346 -11.03 -17.27 -15.28
C LEU A 346 -10.12 -17.35 -14.04
N ALA A 347 -10.70 -17.40 -12.84
CA ALA A 347 -9.93 -17.56 -11.61
C ALA A 347 -9.22 -18.93 -11.55
N ASP A 348 -9.91 -20.01 -11.93
CA ASP A 348 -9.33 -21.35 -12.07
C ASP A 348 -8.21 -21.38 -13.11
N ASN A 349 -8.45 -20.75 -14.26
CA ASN A 349 -7.47 -20.70 -15.35
C ASN A 349 -6.23 -19.89 -14.97
N LEU A 350 -6.40 -18.75 -14.28
CA LEU A 350 -5.27 -17.97 -13.75
C LEU A 350 -4.42 -18.80 -12.78
N ALA A 351 -5.05 -19.53 -11.86
CA ALA A 351 -4.33 -20.38 -10.92
C ALA A 351 -3.55 -21.50 -11.64
N GLY A 352 -4.09 -22.03 -12.74
CA GLY A 352 -3.43 -23.00 -13.61
C GLY A 352 -2.30 -22.40 -14.46
N ALA A 353 -2.42 -21.13 -14.86
CA ALA A 353 -1.47 -20.43 -15.74
C ALA A 353 -0.14 -20.07 -15.07
N ILE A 354 -0.14 -19.89 -13.73
CA ILE A 354 1.05 -19.55 -12.95
C ILE A 354 1.89 -20.81 -12.70
N GLN A 355 3.16 -20.78 -13.12
CA GLN A 355 4.14 -21.87 -13.01
C GLN A 355 5.36 -21.46 -12.19
#